data_AF-U2AC18-F1
#
_entry.id   AF-U2AC18-F1
#
_cell.length_a   1.000
_cell.length_b   1.000
_cell.length_c   1.000
_cell.angle_alpha   90.00
_cell.angle_beta   90.00
_cell.angle_gamma   90.00
#
_symmetry.space_group_name_H-M   'P 1'
#
loop_
_entity.id
_entity.type
_entity.pdbx_description
1 polymer ?
#
loop_
_entity_poly.entity_id
_entity_poly.type
_entity_poly.pdbx_seq_one_letter_code
_entity_poly.pdbx_strand_id
1 'polypeptide(L)'
;MSQKHLVCQGATCQCQFGNAPDKLKVLTQTKAFINEEEPQEKLVATTADVGATFEKNTFGLCQMQPLPGGGYKPCQAMVTQWSGAYENVTYEENNGHPLLEDSKATCPIGGKDCISIINHGQVAEITNRNLHNADPIKMDMINPFMDFGKFVNDSIDSSVSKKITDIFWQYGKNNTTIQGKSRFYTDIDLVVKTVNYFEGEEVTVSFKSEDGKPIINDLTELTFKGVVDENGVAIIEKPLKEYTLIIK
;
A
#
# COMPACT_ATOMS: atom_id res chain seq x y z
N MET A 1 -20.48 -8.03 -2.13
CA MET A 1 -19.33 -8.23 -3.05
C MET A 1 -18.19 -8.77 -2.22
N SER A 2 -17.56 -9.86 -2.66
CA SER A 2 -16.39 -10.42 -1.95
C SER A 2 -15.23 -9.42 -2.02
N GLN A 3 -14.50 -9.23 -0.91
CA GLN A 3 -13.29 -8.41 -0.91
C GLN A 3 -12.23 -9.13 -1.74
N LYS A 4 -11.75 -8.49 -2.81
CA LYS A 4 -10.69 -9.04 -3.67
C LYS A 4 -9.36 -8.40 -3.34
N HIS A 5 -8.31 -9.19 -3.32
CA HIS A 5 -6.96 -8.70 -3.05
C HIS A 5 -6.25 -8.31 -4.35
N LEU A 6 -5.46 -7.23 -4.25
CA LEU A 6 -4.49 -6.85 -5.29
C LEU A 6 -3.33 -7.86 -5.32
N VAL A 7 -2.70 -7.98 -6.48
CA VAL A 7 -1.56 -8.89 -6.66
C VAL A 7 -0.26 -8.10 -6.57
N CYS A 8 0.74 -8.62 -5.86
CA CYS A 8 2.05 -7.99 -5.74
C CYS A 8 3.19 -8.92 -6.19
N GLN A 9 4.41 -8.37 -6.20
CA GLN A 9 5.67 -9.09 -6.33
C GLN A 9 5.67 -10.38 -5.50
N GLY A 10 6.15 -11.47 -6.12
CA GLY A 10 6.22 -12.77 -5.45
C GLY A 10 4.89 -13.55 -5.47
N ALA A 11 3.84 -13.02 -6.08
CA ALA A 11 2.59 -13.75 -6.31
C ALA A 11 2.85 -15.08 -7.01
N THR A 12 2.25 -16.15 -6.51
CA THR A 12 2.45 -17.49 -7.08
C THR A 12 1.39 -17.73 -8.14
N CYS A 13 1.84 -18.08 -9.33
CA CYS A 13 1.00 -18.38 -10.49
C CYS A 13 1.15 -19.84 -10.91
N GLN A 14 0.11 -20.38 -11.54
CA GLN A 14 0.10 -21.74 -12.06
C GLN A 14 -0.59 -21.79 -13.42
N CYS A 15 0.03 -22.47 -14.38
CA CYS A 15 -0.59 -22.80 -15.65
C CYS A 15 -1.40 -24.09 -15.53
N GLN A 16 -2.60 -24.12 -16.11
CA GLN A 16 -3.46 -25.31 -16.14
C GLN A 16 -2.84 -26.51 -16.88
N PHE A 17 -1.89 -26.25 -17.78
CA PHE A 17 -1.16 -27.27 -18.54
C PHE A 17 0.26 -27.51 -18.00
N GLY A 18 0.67 -26.76 -16.97
CA GLY A 18 1.94 -26.92 -16.29
C GLY A 18 1.81 -27.87 -15.09
N ASN A 19 2.95 -28.36 -14.60
CA ASN A 19 3.00 -29.25 -13.43
C ASN A 19 3.73 -28.63 -12.23
N ALA A 20 4.22 -27.40 -12.35
CA ALA A 20 4.85 -26.66 -11.27
C ALA A 20 4.40 -25.20 -11.27
N PRO A 21 4.23 -24.57 -10.09
CA PRO A 21 3.99 -23.14 -9.99
C PRO A 21 5.29 -22.34 -10.11
N ASP A 22 5.16 -21.05 -10.43
CA ASP A 22 6.26 -20.08 -10.46
C ASP A 22 5.82 -18.74 -9.86
N LYS A 23 6.77 -17.89 -9.49
CA LYS A 23 6.51 -16.59 -8.86
C LYS A 23 6.61 -15.44 -9.85
N LEU A 24 5.63 -14.55 -9.80
CA LEU A 24 5.57 -13.34 -10.61
C LEU A 24 6.57 -12.30 -10.10
N LYS A 25 7.34 -11.75 -11.03
CA LYS A 25 8.28 -10.66 -10.84
C LYS A 25 7.81 -9.43 -11.61
N VAL A 26 7.43 -8.40 -10.88
CA VAL A 26 7.05 -7.08 -11.39
C VAL A 26 8.33 -6.37 -11.86
N LEU A 27 8.36 -6.02 -13.14
CA LEU A 27 9.52 -5.36 -13.78
C LEU A 27 9.15 -4.02 -14.41
N THR A 28 7.86 -3.68 -14.41
CA THR A 28 7.32 -2.58 -15.22
C THR A 28 7.10 -1.28 -14.45
N GLN A 29 7.22 -1.29 -13.13
CA GLN A 29 7.01 -0.10 -12.29
C GLN A 29 7.86 -0.18 -11.03
N THR A 30 8.12 0.96 -10.41
CA THR A 30 9.03 1.08 -9.25
C THR A 30 8.46 1.87 -8.08
N LYS A 31 7.18 2.27 -8.15
CA LYS A 31 6.60 3.29 -7.26
C LYS A 31 5.39 2.83 -6.47
N ALA A 32 4.64 1.85 -6.96
CA ALA A 32 3.41 1.40 -6.33
C ALA A 32 3.68 0.13 -5.51
N PHE A 33 3.63 0.27 -4.18
CA PHE A 33 3.85 -0.81 -3.20
C PHE A 33 2.55 -1.13 -2.45
N ILE A 34 2.40 -2.37 -1.99
CA ILE A 34 1.24 -2.83 -1.21
C ILE A 34 1.67 -3.18 0.21
N ASN A 35 0.92 -2.65 1.18
CA ASN A 35 1.09 -2.94 2.62
C ASN A 35 2.52 -2.67 3.13
N GLU A 36 3.19 -1.65 2.58
CA GLU A 36 4.53 -1.22 2.98
C GLU A 36 4.55 0.32 3.10
N GLU A 37 5.06 0.85 4.23
CA GLU A 37 5.23 2.30 4.44
C GLU A 37 6.50 2.83 3.73
N GLU A 38 7.53 2.00 3.61
CA GLU A 38 8.76 2.30 2.88
C GLU A 38 8.89 1.37 1.67
N PRO A 39 9.36 1.86 0.51
CA PRO A 39 9.43 1.07 -0.72
C PRO A 39 10.49 -0.04 -0.59
N GLN A 40 10.06 -1.27 -0.37
CA GLN A 40 10.97 -2.42 -0.26
C GLN A 40 10.81 -3.36 -1.44
N GLU A 41 9.80 -4.24 -1.41
CA GLU A 41 9.75 -5.40 -2.30
C GLU A 41 8.35 -5.68 -2.87
N LYS A 42 7.25 -5.30 -2.21
CA LYS A 42 5.87 -5.67 -2.64
C LYS A 42 5.28 -4.73 -3.69
N LEU A 43 5.96 -4.62 -4.83
CA LEU A 43 5.45 -3.88 -6.00
C LEU A 43 4.12 -4.45 -6.49
N VAL A 44 3.13 -3.58 -6.78
CA VAL A 44 1.85 -3.96 -7.39
C VAL A 44 2.10 -4.53 -8.79
N ALA A 45 1.53 -5.71 -9.07
CA ALA A 45 1.53 -6.30 -10.39
C ALA A 45 0.41 -5.71 -11.25
N THR A 46 0.69 -5.48 -12.52
CA THR A 46 -0.20 -4.80 -13.45
C THR A 46 -0.36 -5.55 -14.77
N THR A 47 -1.33 -5.14 -15.58
CA THR A 47 -1.49 -5.65 -16.95
C THR A 47 -0.29 -5.39 -17.87
N ALA A 48 0.62 -4.49 -17.48
CA ALA A 48 1.84 -4.22 -18.22
C ALA A 48 2.91 -5.32 -18.03
N ASP A 49 2.82 -6.14 -16.97
CA ASP A 49 3.77 -7.22 -16.66
C ASP A 49 3.61 -8.43 -17.60
N VAL A 50 3.94 -8.21 -18.87
CA VAL A 50 3.92 -9.19 -19.96
C VAL A 50 5.34 -9.63 -20.35
N GLY A 51 5.46 -10.74 -21.08
CA GLY A 51 6.74 -11.32 -21.47
C GLY A 51 7.26 -12.34 -20.44
N ALA A 52 8.58 -12.37 -20.26
CA ALA A 52 9.27 -13.27 -19.33
C ALA A 52 9.39 -12.61 -17.95
N THR A 53 8.28 -12.58 -17.22
CA THR A 53 8.15 -11.90 -15.93
C THR A 53 8.12 -12.85 -14.74
N PHE A 54 8.34 -14.16 -14.92
CA PHE A 54 8.41 -15.10 -13.80
C PHE A 54 9.85 -15.36 -13.37
N GLU A 55 10.07 -15.73 -12.10
CA GLU A 55 11.42 -15.96 -11.56
C GLU A 55 12.16 -17.09 -12.29
N LYS A 56 11.50 -18.24 -12.49
CA LYS A 56 12.08 -19.38 -13.22
C LYS A 56 11.70 -19.39 -14.70
N ASN A 57 10.74 -18.55 -15.09
CA ASN A 57 10.18 -18.48 -16.44
C ASN A 57 9.67 -19.84 -16.95
N THR A 58 9.20 -20.70 -16.05
CA THR A 58 8.69 -22.03 -16.41
C THR A 58 7.68 -22.56 -15.40
N PHE A 59 6.58 -23.13 -15.89
CA PHE A 59 5.62 -23.89 -15.09
C PHE A 59 5.89 -25.41 -15.13
N GLY A 60 7.17 -25.79 -15.31
CA GLY A 60 7.61 -27.17 -15.45
C GLY A 60 7.36 -27.72 -16.86
N LEU A 61 6.67 -28.85 -17.00
CA LEU A 61 6.38 -29.48 -18.29
C LEU A 61 5.03 -29.03 -18.85
N CYS A 62 4.98 -28.64 -20.13
CA CYS A 62 3.76 -28.14 -20.78
C CYS A 62 3.02 -29.25 -21.55
N GLN A 63 1.83 -29.63 -21.07
CA GLN A 63 1.02 -30.67 -21.71
C GLN A 63 0.57 -30.35 -23.14
N MET A 64 0.58 -29.07 -23.53
CA MET A 64 0.26 -28.63 -24.89
C MET A 64 1.40 -28.83 -25.89
N GLN A 65 2.58 -29.31 -25.45
CA GLN A 65 3.72 -29.56 -26.32
C GLN A 65 4.25 -31.00 -26.16
N PRO A 66 3.51 -32.01 -26.65
CA PRO A 66 3.98 -33.41 -26.62
C PRO A 66 5.18 -33.63 -27.54
N LEU A 67 6.08 -34.53 -27.14
CA LEU A 67 7.25 -34.93 -27.92
C LEU A 67 7.04 -36.28 -28.64
N PRO A 68 7.58 -36.46 -29.85
CA PRO A 68 7.58 -37.77 -30.51
C PRO A 68 8.48 -38.73 -29.70
N GLY A 69 7.88 -39.75 -29.08
CA GLY A 69 8.55 -40.69 -28.18
C GLY A 69 8.05 -40.67 -26.73
N GLY A 70 7.07 -39.82 -26.41
CA GLY A 70 6.50 -39.70 -25.06
C GLY A 70 7.13 -38.56 -24.25
N GLY A 71 6.35 -37.97 -23.35
CA GLY A 71 6.73 -36.80 -22.57
C GLY A 71 6.35 -35.47 -23.21
N TYR A 72 6.74 -34.37 -22.56
CA TYR A 72 6.33 -33.01 -22.89
C TYR A 72 7.52 -32.06 -22.85
N LYS A 73 7.48 -30.99 -23.67
CA LYS A 73 8.52 -29.95 -23.62
C LYS A 73 8.40 -29.11 -22.34
N PRO A 74 9.51 -28.54 -21.84
CA PRO A 74 9.47 -27.58 -20.76
C PRO A 74 8.68 -26.33 -21.17
N CYS A 75 7.86 -25.83 -20.26
CA CYS A 75 7.06 -24.62 -20.44
C CYS A 75 7.98 -23.39 -20.53
N GLN A 76 7.76 -22.56 -21.55
CA GLN A 76 8.28 -21.21 -21.61
C GLN A 76 7.18 -20.26 -21.14
N ALA A 77 7.28 -19.78 -19.91
CA ALA A 77 6.26 -18.93 -19.31
C ALA A 77 6.36 -17.49 -19.86
N MET A 78 5.83 -17.29 -21.06
CA MET A 78 5.71 -15.98 -21.69
C MET A 78 4.27 -15.51 -21.65
N VAL A 79 4.02 -14.44 -20.90
CA VAL A 79 2.70 -13.81 -20.83
C VAL A 79 2.50 -12.91 -22.03
N THR A 80 1.40 -13.05 -22.76
CA THR A 80 1.04 -12.14 -23.86
C THR A 80 0.10 -11.03 -23.43
N GLN A 81 -0.83 -11.35 -22.52
CA GLN A 81 -1.81 -10.41 -21.99
C GLN A 81 -2.39 -10.93 -20.66
N TRP A 82 -2.89 -10.00 -19.87
CA TRP A 82 -3.68 -10.25 -18.67
C TRP A 82 -5.16 -9.92 -18.89
N SER A 83 -6.05 -10.64 -18.21
CA SER A 83 -7.49 -10.42 -18.19
C SER A 83 -8.00 -10.35 -16.75
N GLY A 84 -9.13 -9.67 -16.52
CA GLY A 84 -9.74 -9.56 -15.20
C GLY A 84 -9.00 -8.61 -14.24
N ALA A 85 -8.28 -7.62 -14.77
CA ALA A 85 -7.65 -6.56 -13.98
C ALA A 85 -8.69 -5.53 -13.51
N TYR A 86 -8.29 -4.67 -12.56
CA TYR A 86 -9.15 -3.60 -12.06
C TYR A 86 -9.04 -2.34 -12.93
N GLU A 87 -9.99 -2.15 -13.84
CA GLU A 87 -9.95 -1.10 -14.88
C GLU A 87 -10.13 0.33 -14.35
N ASN A 88 -10.70 0.51 -13.16
CA ASN A 88 -10.96 1.85 -12.58
C ASN A 88 -9.69 2.56 -12.09
N VAL A 89 -8.55 1.86 -12.02
CA VAL A 89 -7.26 2.41 -11.61
C VAL A 89 -6.26 2.15 -12.72
N THR A 90 -5.46 3.15 -13.05
CA THR A 90 -4.36 3.06 -14.02
C THR A 90 -3.13 3.71 -13.42
N TYR A 91 -2.00 3.01 -13.45
CA TYR A 91 -0.73 3.59 -13.03
C TYR A 91 -0.10 4.36 -14.20
N GLU A 92 0.24 5.64 -13.98
CA GLU A 92 0.78 6.50 -15.04
C GLU A 92 2.16 6.04 -15.56
N GLU A 93 2.96 5.36 -14.72
CA GLU A 93 4.32 4.94 -15.06
C GLU A 93 4.37 3.88 -16.17
N ASN A 94 3.43 2.93 -16.16
CA ASN A 94 3.40 1.81 -17.10
C ASN A 94 2.09 1.70 -17.89
N ASN A 95 1.16 2.64 -17.68
CA ASN A 95 -0.19 2.64 -18.24
C ASN A 95 -0.95 1.31 -18.01
N GLY A 96 -0.60 0.60 -16.93
CA GLY A 96 -1.12 -0.70 -16.56
C GLY A 96 -2.21 -0.60 -15.51
N HIS A 97 -3.15 -1.55 -15.56
CA HIS A 97 -4.20 -1.71 -14.56
C HIS A 97 -3.75 -2.72 -13.49
N PRO A 98 -4.05 -2.50 -12.20
CA PRO A 98 -3.69 -3.44 -11.15
C PRO A 98 -4.36 -4.80 -11.34
N LEU A 99 -3.60 -5.87 -11.14
CA LEU A 99 -4.11 -7.24 -11.16
C LEU A 99 -4.81 -7.58 -9.84
N LEU A 100 -5.87 -8.38 -9.96
CA LEU A 100 -6.64 -8.94 -8.86
C LEU A 100 -6.34 -10.43 -8.73
N GLU A 101 -6.66 -11.02 -7.59
CA GLU A 101 -6.49 -12.47 -7.34
C GLU A 101 -7.20 -13.37 -8.37
N ASP A 102 -8.25 -12.87 -9.04
CA ASP A 102 -8.96 -13.60 -10.09
C ASP A 102 -8.51 -13.25 -11.51
N SER A 103 -7.52 -12.36 -11.66
CA SER A 103 -6.90 -12.07 -12.94
C SER A 103 -6.22 -13.31 -13.53
N LYS A 104 -6.24 -13.42 -14.85
CA LYS A 104 -5.66 -14.55 -15.59
C LYS A 104 -4.72 -14.08 -16.66
N ALA A 105 -3.67 -14.86 -16.92
CA ALA A 105 -2.69 -14.60 -17.95
C ALA A 105 -2.86 -15.57 -19.12
N THR A 106 -2.61 -15.05 -20.32
CA THR A 106 -2.59 -15.78 -21.58
C THR A 106 -1.15 -16.09 -21.97
N CYS A 107 -0.88 -17.30 -22.45
CA CYS A 107 0.39 -17.63 -23.09
C CYS A 107 0.16 -18.16 -24.52
N PRO A 108 1.14 -18.03 -25.43
CA PRO A 108 0.95 -18.36 -26.84
C PRO A 108 0.76 -19.87 -27.09
N ILE A 109 1.17 -20.71 -26.14
CA ILE A 109 1.10 -22.17 -26.23
C ILE A 109 -0.18 -22.74 -25.58
N GLY A 110 -0.55 -22.24 -24.41
CA GLY A 110 -1.74 -22.66 -23.66
C GLY A 110 -3.02 -21.91 -24.05
N GLY A 111 -2.90 -20.82 -24.79
CA GLY A 111 -4.04 -20.01 -25.21
C GLY A 111 -4.56 -19.08 -24.12
N LYS A 112 -5.77 -18.56 -24.35
CA LYS A 112 -6.38 -17.52 -23.52
C LYS A 112 -6.58 -17.99 -22.08
N ASP A 113 -6.19 -17.15 -21.12
CA ASP A 113 -6.44 -17.30 -19.68
C ASP A 113 -5.98 -18.63 -19.06
N CYS A 114 -4.91 -19.22 -19.60
CA CYS A 114 -4.39 -20.52 -19.14
C CYS A 114 -3.58 -20.46 -17.84
N ILE A 115 -3.09 -19.28 -17.44
CA ILE A 115 -2.32 -19.05 -16.21
C ILE A 115 -3.23 -18.37 -15.19
N SER A 116 -3.33 -18.95 -14.00
CA SER A 116 -4.13 -18.41 -12.88
C SER A 116 -3.22 -18.06 -11.71
N ILE A 117 -3.65 -17.08 -10.91
CA ILE A 117 -2.98 -16.66 -9.69
C ILE A 117 -3.53 -17.53 -8.55
N ILE A 118 -2.65 -18.25 -7.85
CA ILE A 118 -3.04 -19.13 -6.74
C ILE A 118 -2.72 -18.49 -5.38
N ASN A 119 -1.81 -17.52 -5.35
CA ASN A 119 -1.50 -16.72 -4.18
C ASN A 119 -1.15 -15.30 -4.65
N HIS A 120 -1.87 -14.29 -4.14
CA HIS A 120 -1.70 -12.88 -4.52
C HIS A 120 -0.36 -12.27 -4.06
N GLY A 121 0.44 -12.98 -3.27
CA GLY A 121 1.79 -12.57 -2.87
C GLY A 121 1.85 -11.61 -1.69
N GLN A 122 0.71 -11.04 -1.29
CA GLN A 122 0.68 -10.15 -0.13
C GLN A 122 0.89 -10.96 1.15
N VAL A 123 1.77 -10.47 2.01
CA VAL A 123 1.94 -10.92 3.39
C VAL A 123 1.39 -9.83 4.29
N ALA A 124 0.42 -10.18 5.14
CA ALA A 124 -0.10 -9.25 6.14
C ALA A 124 0.99 -8.92 7.14
N GLU A 125 1.35 -7.65 7.25
CA GLU A 125 2.21 -7.17 8.33
C GLU A 125 1.35 -6.79 9.52
N ILE A 126 1.69 -7.34 10.68
CA ILE A 126 1.02 -7.01 11.94
C ILE A 126 1.59 -5.69 12.41
N THR A 127 0.81 -4.62 12.29
CA THR A 127 1.16 -3.32 12.88
C THR A 127 0.82 -3.28 14.37
N ASN A 128 1.39 -2.35 15.13
CA ASN A 128 1.01 -2.12 16.53
C ASN A 128 -0.49 -1.83 16.67
N ARG A 129 -1.10 -1.17 15.68
CA ARG A 129 -2.55 -0.92 15.67
C ARG A 129 -3.35 -2.22 15.54
N ASN A 130 -2.87 -3.18 14.74
CA ASN A 130 -3.48 -4.51 14.64
C ASN A 130 -3.40 -5.25 15.99
N LEU A 131 -2.30 -5.08 16.74
CA LEU A 131 -2.13 -5.68 18.06
C LEU A 131 -3.08 -5.07 19.10
N HIS A 132 -3.29 -3.74 19.08
CA HIS A 132 -4.23 -3.07 20.00
C HIS A 132 -5.70 -3.32 19.67
N ASN A 133 -6.05 -3.41 18.39
CA ASN A 133 -7.42 -3.68 17.96
C ASN A 133 -7.79 -5.17 18.07
N ALA A 134 -6.81 -6.04 18.30
CA ALA A 134 -7.05 -7.46 18.50
C ALA A 134 -7.75 -7.68 19.85
N ASP A 135 -8.85 -8.45 19.81
CA ASP A 135 -9.59 -8.84 20.99
C ASP A 135 -8.76 -9.83 21.82
N PRO A 136 -8.32 -9.45 23.04
CA PRO A 136 -7.40 -10.27 23.82
C PRO A 136 -8.00 -11.63 24.15
N ILE A 137 -9.32 -11.72 24.39
CA ILE A 137 -9.99 -12.98 24.70
C ILE A 137 -9.91 -13.94 23.50
N LYS A 138 -10.08 -13.43 22.28
CA LYS A 138 -9.97 -14.24 21.06
C LYS A 138 -8.53 -14.66 20.80
N MET A 139 -7.56 -13.80 21.06
CA MET A 139 -6.15 -14.11 20.89
C MET A 139 -5.68 -15.15 21.91
N ASP A 140 -6.11 -15.05 23.16
CA ASP A 140 -5.85 -16.04 24.20
C ASP A 140 -6.51 -17.40 23.87
N MET A 141 -7.68 -17.41 23.22
CA MET A 141 -8.31 -18.66 22.73
C MET A 141 -7.52 -19.32 21.59
N ILE A 142 -6.95 -18.52 20.68
CA ILE A 142 -6.13 -19.01 19.56
C ILE A 142 -4.78 -19.53 20.08
N ASN A 143 -4.17 -18.83 21.03
CA ASN A 143 -2.89 -19.19 21.62
C ASN A 143 -2.91 -19.10 23.16
N PRO A 144 -3.43 -20.13 23.85
CA PRO A 144 -3.59 -20.12 25.32
C PRO A 144 -2.28 -20.10 26.11
N PHE A 145 -1.14 -20.32 25.44
CA PHE A 145 0.20 -20.28 26.06
C PHE A 145 0.81 -18.89 26.06
N MET A 146 0.14 -17.91 25.45
CA MET A 146 0.53 -16.52 25.41
C MET A 146 -0.56 -15.70 26.12
N ASP A 147 -0.16 -14.87 27.09
CA ASP A 147 -1.01 -13.81 27.61
C ASP A 147 -0.92 -12.64 26.63
N PHE A 148 -1.92 -12.49 25.75
CA PHE A 148 -1.87 -11.49 24.70
C PHE A 148 -1.90 -10.07 25.28
N GLY A 149 -2.66 -9.84 26.34
CA GLY A 149 -2.73 -8.54 27.01
C GLY A 149 -1.37 -8.11 27.57
N LYS A 150 -0.66 -9.04 28.21
CA LYS A 150 0.71 -8.79 28.67
C LYS A 150 1.68 -8.62 27.50
N PHE A 151 1.58 -9.43 26.46
CA PHE A 151 2.43 -9.34 25.27
C PHE A 151 2.33 -7.96 24.59
N VAL A 152 1.12 -7.46 24.37
CA VAL A 152 0.91 -6.13 23.77
C VAL A 152 1.54 -5.05 24.65
N ASN A 153 1.32 -5.08 25.96
CA ASN A 153 1.90 -4.11 26.89
C ASN A 153 3.44 -4.20 26.97
N ASP A 154 4.01 -5.40 27.02
CA ASP A 154 5.47 -5.63 27.12
C ASP A 154 6.20 -5.32 25.79
N SER A 155 5.55 -5.52 24.65
CA SER A 155 6.09 -5.17 23.32
C SER A 155 6.24 -3.65 23.09
N ILE A 156 5.66 -2.84 23.99
CA ILE A 156 5.62 -1.39 23.94
C ILE A 156 6.43 -0.80 25.11
N ASP A 157 7.58 -1.39 25.43
CA ASP A 157 8.56 -0.76 26.30
C ASP A 157 9.64 -0.01 25.48
N SER A 158 9.55 1.33 25.49
CA SER A 158 10.66 2.28 25.36
C SER A 158 11.45 2.48 24.04
N SER A 159 11.11 1.86 22.90
CA SER A 159 11.85 2.13 21.63
C SER A 159 11.00 2.56 20.42
N VAL A 160 9.68 2.59 20.55
CA VAL A 160 8.80 3.02 19.46
C VAL A 160 8.66 4.55 19.50
N SER A 161 9.59 5.24 18.83
CA SER A 161 9.51 6.69 18.69
C SER A 161 8.25 7.06 17.91
N LYS A 162 7.37 7.84 18.54
CA LYS A 162 6.23 8.49 17.90
C LYS A 162 6.76 9.44 16.83
N LYS A 163 6.25 9.32 15.61
CA LYS A 163 6.72 10.13 14.47
C LYS A 163 5.54 10.69 13.70
N ILE A 164 5.74 11.90 13.19
CA ILE A 164 4.90 12.46 12.14
C ILE A 164 5.52 12.02 10.82
N THR A 165 4.76 11.35 9.97
CA THR A 165 5.23 10.84 8.68
C THR A 165 4.97 11.82 7.55
N ASP A 166 3.86 12.55 7.63
CA ASP A 166 3.45 13.46 6.57
C ASP A 166 2.61 14.62 7.13
N ILE A 167 2.76 15.80 6.52
CA ILE A 167 2.02 17.01 6.87
C ILE A 167 1.64 17.72 5.57
N PHE A 168 0.34 17.88 5.32
CA PHE A 168 -0.13 18.53 4.11
C PHE A 168 -1.43 19.31 4.33
N TRP A 169 -1.69 20.23 3.40
CA TRP A 169 -2.89 21.05 3.38
C TRP A 169 -3.95 20.45 2.45
N GLN A 170 -5.22 20.51 2.84
CA GLN A 170 -6.35 20.08 2.00
C GLN A 170 -7.51 21.08 2.05
N TYR A 171 -8.38 21.05 1.04
CA TYR A 171 -9.64 21.79 1.06
C TYR A 171 -10.81 20.92 1.49
N GLY A 172 -11.31 21.15 2.71
CA GLY A 172 -12.55 20.57 3.22
C GLY A 172 -12.64 19.04 3.17
N LYS A 173 -13.87 18.50 3.36
CA LYS A 173 -14.16 17.06 3.42
C LYS A 173 -13.92 16.27 2.11
N ASN A 174 -13.50 16.92 1.03
CA ASN A 174 -13.34 16.29 -0.29
C ASN A 174 -11.91 15.79 -0.57
N ASN A 175 -11.03 15.71 0.45
CA ASN A 175 -9.67 15.14 0.37
C ASN A 175 -8.81 15.69 -0.77
N THR A 176 -9.04 16.92 -1.24
CA THR A 176 -8.24 17.49 -2.33
C THR A 176 -6.98 18.12 -1.75
N THR A 177 -5.85 17.41 -1.88
CA THR A 177 -4.54 17.87 -1.45
C THR A 177 -4.10 19.11 -2.23
N ILE A 178 -3.61 20.12 -1.52
CA ILE A 178 -3.09 21.34 -2.12
C ILE A 178 -1.65 21.09 -2.58
N GLN A 179 -1.44 21.00 -3.89
CA GLN A 179 -0.12 20.81 -4.50
C GLN A 179 0.58 22.14 -4.91
N GLY A 180 -0.05 23.30 -4.65
CA GLY A 180 0.46 24.61 -5.10
C GLY A 180 -0.06 25.80 -4.29
N LYS A 181 0.00 27.01 -4.86
CA LYS A 181 -0.44 28.24 -4.17
C LYS A 181 -1.97 28.25 -3.98
N SER A 182 -2.42 28.33 -2.73
CA SER A 182 -3.82 28.60 -2.39
C SER A 182 -4.14 30.10 -2.52
N ARG A 183 -5.33 30.42 -3.04
CA ARG A 183 -5.88 31.79 -3.03
C ARG A 183 -6.75 32.06 -1.78
N PHE A 184 -7.11 31.03 -1.05
CA PHE A 184 -8.06 31.08 0.08
C PHE A 184 -7.49 30.29 1.25
N TYR A 185 -6.67 30.95 2.07
CA TYR A 185 -6.00 30.32 3.22
C TYR A 185 -6.94 30.06 4.40
N THR A 186 -8.11 30.70 4.44
CA THR A 186 -9.07 30.61 5.55
C THR A 186 -9.90 29.33 5.57
N ASP A 187 -9.89 28.57 4.47
CA ASP A 187 -10.71 27.36 4.26
C ASP A 187 -9.87 26.11 3.99
N ILE A 188 -8.61 26.10 4.43
CA ILE A 188 -7.73 24.94 4.33
C ILE A 188 -7.63 24.23 5.67
N ASP A 189 -7.62 22.91 5.64
CA ASP A 189 -7.39 22.06 6.81
C ASP A 189 -5.95 21.57 6.81
N LEU A 190 -5.35 21.42 7.99
CA LEU A 190 -4.05 20.81 8.16
C LEU A 190 -4.23 19.34 8.50
N VAL A 191 -3.67 18.46 7.67
CA VAL A 191 -3.70 17.01 7.89
C VAL A 191 -2.31 16.57 8.32
N VAL A 192 -2.26 15.86 9.44
CA VAL A 192 -1.03 15.33 10.04
C VAL A 192 -1.17 13.81 10.09
N LYS A 193 -0.37 13.10 9.29
CA LYS A 193 -0.27 11.64 9.39
C LYS A 193 0.77 11.28 10.41
N THR A 194 0.41 10.38 11.31
CA THR A 194 1.23 9.99 12.44
C THR A 194 1.39 8.49 12.49
N VAL A 195 2.54 8.06 13.03
CA VAL A 195 2.85 6.65 13.27
C VAL A 195 3.16 6.49 14.74
N ASN A 196 2.59 5.44 15.32
CA ASN A 196 2.65 5.11 16.76
C ASN A 196 1.98 6.13 17.69
N TYR A 197 1.15 7.03 17.14
CA TYR A 197 0.18 7.77 17.95
C TYR A 197 -1.11 6.97 18.05
N PHE A 198 -1.77 7.06 19.20
CA PHE A 198 -3.03 6.39 19.48
C PHE A 198 -4.22 7.34 19.30
N GLU A 199 -5.42 6.79 19.08
CA GLU A 199 -6.65 7.57 19.02
C GLU A 199 -6.84 8.37 20.33
N GLY A 200 -7.17 9.66 20.20
CA GLY A 200 -7.31 10.56 21.33
C GLY A 200 -6.00 11.20 21.79
N GLU A 201 -4.84 10.77 21.26
CA GLU A 201 -3.58 11.43 21.56
C GLU A 201 -3.44 12.75 20.82
N GLU A 202 -2.76 13.70 21.46
CA GLU A 202 -2.52 15.03 20.90
C GLU A 202 -1.18 15.05 20.16
N VAL A 203 -1.21 15.47 18.89
CA VAL A 203 -0.02 15.82 18.13
C VAL A 203 0.08 17.34 18.02
N THR A 204 1.29 17.86 18.22
CA THR A 204 1.59 19.29 18.10
C THR A 204 2.46 19.52 16.86
N VAL A 205 2.03 20.41 15.99
CA VAL A 205 2.78 20.83 14.79
C VAL A 205 3.11 22.31 14.91
N SER A 206 4.38 22.68 14.72
CA SER A 206 4.78 24.09 14.67
C SER A 206 5.43 24.48 13.35
N PHE A 207 5.04 25.65 12.86
CA PHE A 207 5.53 26.27 11.63
C PHE A 207 6.39 27.48 11.98
N LYS A 208 7.60 27.54 11.44
CA LYS A 208 8.54 28.65 11.62
C LYS A 208 8.88 29.27 10.27
N SER A 209 9.10 30.58 10.27
CA SER A 209 9.60 31.32 9.11
C SER A 209 11.09 30.99 8.89
N GLU A 210 11.47 30.57 7.68
CA GLU A 210 12.88 30.32 7.33
C GLU A 210 13.76 31.58 7.51
N ASP A 211 13.18 32.75 7.27
CA ASP A 211 13.84 34.05 7.33
C ASP A 211 13.87 34.65 8.75
N GLY A 212 13.25 34.00 9.75
CA GLY A 212 13.07 34.53 11.10
C GLY A 212 12.18 35.78 11.20
N LYS A 213 11.57 36.20 10.08
CA LYS A 213 10.61 37.31 10.02
C LYS A 213 9.24 36.86 10.52
N PRO A 214 8.43 37.76 11.12
CA PRO A 214 7.10 37.43 11.58
C PRO A 214 6.21 36.87 10.46
N ILE A 215 5.50 35.78 10.77
CA ILE A 215 4.52 35.15 9.88
C ILE A 215 3.19 35.91 9.98
N ILE A 216 2.78 36.30 11.20
CA ILE A 216 1.50 36.99 11.51
C ILE A 216 1.65 37.83 12.77
N ASN A 217 1.26 39.12 12.77
CA ASN A 217 1.18 39.99 13.96
C ASN A 217 2.37 39.83 14.94
N ASP A 218 3.61 39.90 14.43
CA ASP A 218 4.86 39.74 15.20
C ASP A 218 5.19 38.32 15.72
N LEU A 219 4.38 37.31 15.41
CA LEU A 219 4.66 35.90 15.74
C LEU A 219 5.63 35.26 14.72
N THR A 220 6.70 34.65 15.22
CA THR A 220 7.71 33.92 14.44
C THR A 220 7.43 32.42 14.33
N GLU A 221 6.52 31.90 15.16
CA GLU A 221 6.12 30.50 15.23
C GLU A 221 4.60 30.38 15.37
N LEU A 222 3.98 29.50 14.58
CA LEU A 222 2.58 29.12 14.70
C LEU A 222 2.51 27.67 15.16
N THR A 223 1.77 27.41 16.23
CA THR A 223 1.64 26.06 16.79
C THR A 223 0.19 25.63 16.77
N PHE A 224 -0.07 24.47 16.17
CA PHE A 224 -1.39 23.86 16.09
C PHE A 224 -1.38 22.50 16.79
N LYS A 225 -2.52 22.18 17.39
CA LYS A 225 -2.74 20.91 18.09
C LYS A 225 -3.88 20.18 17.42
N GLY A 226 -3.68 18.90 17.16
CA GLY A 226 -4.68 18.01 16.60
C GLY A 226 -4.81 16.75 17.45
N VAL A 227 -6.03 16.23 17.53
CA VAL A 227 -6.28 14.93 18.14
C VAL A 227 -6.20 13.87 17.04
N VAL A 228 -5.42 12.82 17.28
CA VAL A 228 -5.25 11.71 16.35
C VAL A 228 -6.52 10.86 16.36
N ASP A 229 -7.07 10.61 15.17
CA ASP A 229 -8.25 9.76 14.97
C ASP A 229 -7.90 8.27 14.99
N GLU A 230 -8.92 7.42 14.84
CA GLU A 230 -8.73 5.97 14.77
C GLU A 230 -7.70 5.59 13.71
N ASN A 231 -7.57 6.36 12.63
CA ASN A 231 -6.72 6.09 11.47
C ASN A 231 -5.26 6.56 11.62
N GLY A 232 -4.87 7.12 12.77
CA GLY A 232 -3.54 7.69 12.94
C GLY A 232 -3.39 9.05 12.26
N VAL A 233 -4.51 9.73 11.97
CA VAL A 233 -4.53 11.03 11.29
C VAL A 233 -5.11 12.08 12.23
N ALA A 234 -4.42 13.20 12.40
CA ALA A 234 -4.99 14.38 13.05
C ALA A 234 -5.39 15.41 12.00
N ILE A 235 -6.67 15.79 11.98
CA ILE A 235 -7.19 16.84 11.11
C ILE A 235 -7.44 18.07 11.96
N ILE A 236 -6.72 19.15 11.67
CA ILE A 236 -6.93 20.45 12.30
C ILE A 236 -7.73 21.29 11.31
N GLU A 237 -9.00 21.53 11.63
CA GLU A 237 -9.90 22.27 10.75
C GLU A 237 -9.57 23.76 10.77
N LYS A 238 -9.35 24.33 9.57
CA LYS A 238 -9.19 25.77 9.34
C LYS A 238 -8.27 26.50 10.33
N PRO A 239 -7.05 26.02 10.60
CA PRO A 239 -6.18 26.55 11.64
C PRO A 239 -5.77 28.01 11.40
N LEU A 240 -5.78 28.46 10.14
CA LEU A 240 -5.36 29.81 9.74
C LEU A 240 -6.51 30.83 9.70
N LYS A 241 -7.76 30.41 9.92
CA LYS A 241 -8.94 31.27 9.76
C LYS A 241 -8.92 32.51 10.66
N GLU A 242 -8.44 32.35 11.88
CA GLU A 242 -8.38 33.41 12.90
C GLU A 242 -7.17 34.35 12.70
N TYR A 243 -6.35 34.10 11.69
CA TYR A 243 -5.12 34.85 11.47
C TYR A 243 -5.16 35.69 10.20
N THR A 244 -4.47 36.84 10.23
CA THR A 244 -4.23 37.66 9.03
C THR A 244 -2.81 37.39 8.53
N LEU A 245 -2.66 36.57 7.49
CA LEU A 245 -1.35 36.27 6.91
C LEU A 245 -0.83 37.46 6.11
N ILE A 246 0.31 38.02 6.53
CA ILE A 246 1.03 39.03 5.73
C ILE A 246 2.03 38.27 4.84
N ILE A 247 1.58 37.85 3.66
CA ILE A 247 2.44 37.23 2.66
C ILE A 247 3.17 38.37 1.93
N LYS A 248 4.47 38.52 2.15
CA LYS A 248 5.33 39.40 1.34
C LYS A 248 5.89 38.64 0.14
#